data_AF-M4REU7-F1
#
_entry.id   AF-M4REU7-F1
#
_cell.length_a   1.000
_cell.length_b   1.000
_cell.length_c   1.000
_cell.angle_alpha   90.00
_cell.angle_beta   90.00
_cell.angle_gamma   90.00
#
_symmetry.space_group_name_H-M   'P 1'
#
loop_
_entity.id
_entity.type
_entity.pdbx_description
1 polymer ?
#
loop_
_entity_poly.entity_id
_entity_poly.type
_entity_poly.pdbx_seq_one_letter_code
_entity_poly.pdbx_strand_id
1 'polypeptide(L)'
;MHDKYHAMPAAQINEYVKALPDAQSAIDSWLKALDHMLEATSYGDARRSMNRNDATTYYTAKLADLHQLEYDFKIHKSYNISIQTHTTATGSYFEIVLTQDESHHAPSPQQLDSIEQQIASFQGQTGQDGTYLQSGEQMLSIAGLHADYDFQSMGNYCPSTEADRYAFAAFCEGKADTIFVNTGHEAYPYVVRSTQYLDELRHEIAHYLVYSRCETSVPPLRVENEGMTNSYAVMYLGANRDTLNSTGASFPEYAMNAQTDQAAASAHAGTCVVD
;
A
#
# COMPACT_ATOMS: atom_id res chain seq x y z
N MET A 1 2.42 35.81 9.48
CA MET A 1 1.09 35.16 9.61
C MET A 1 1.37 33.74 10.01
N HIS A 2 0.86 33.33 11.17
CA HIS A 2 1.18 32.04 11.77
C HIS A 2 0.34 30.95 11.11
N ASP A 3 1.02 29.97 10.55
CA ASP A 3 0.43 28.70 10.14
C ASP A 3 -0.16 28.00 11.39
N LYS A 4 -1.29 27.31 11.20
CA LYS A 4 -2.10 26.69 12.28
C LYS A 4 -1.28 25.71 13.13
N TYR A 5 -0.28 25.05 12.55
CA TYR A 5 0.57 24.08 13.25
C TYR A 5 1.78 24.69 13.97
N HIS A 6 2.26 25.85 13.52
CA HIS A 6 3.45 26.49 14.08
C HIS A 6 3.19 27.12 15.47
N ALA A 7 1.92 27.29 15.84
CA ALA A 7 1.49 27.84 17.13
C ALA A 7 0.79 26.82 18.03
N MET A 8 0.53 25.59 17.56
CA MET A 8 -0.11 24.56 18.38
C MET A 8 0.93 23.87 19.28
N PRO A 9 0.73 23.87 20.61
CA PRO A 9 1.54 23.06 21.51
C PRO A 9 1.46 21.58 21.13
N ALA A 10 2.56 20.82 21.31
CA ALA A 10 2.61 19.38 21.01
C ALA A 10 1.44 18.58 21.64
N ALA A 11 0.96 19.00 22.81
CA ALA A 11 -0.21 18.41 23.47
C ALA A 11 -1.52 18.59 22.68
N GLN A 12 -1.70 19.73 22.00
CA GLN A 12 -2.89 20.02 21.18
C GLN A 12 -2.86 19.27 19.84
N ILE A 13 -1.68 19.12 19.25
CA ILE A 13 -1.49 18.27 18.06
C ILE A 13 -1.83 16.82 18.42
N ASN A 14 -1.35 16.34 19.56
CA ASN A 14 -1.66 14.99 20.05
C ASN A 14 -3.16 14.76 20.36
N GLU A 15 -3.89 15.77 20.85
CA GLU A 15 -5.34 15.65 21.07
C GLU A 15 -6.14 15.67 19.76
N TYR A 16 -5.74 16.50 18.79
CA TYR A 16 -6.37 16.55 17.46
C TYR A 16 -6.25 15.20 16.73
N VAL A 17 -5.09 14.56 16.85
CA VAL A 17 -4.78 13.26 16.22
C VAL A 17 -5.49 12.10 16.93
N LYS A 18 -5.61 12.12 18.27
CA LYS A 18 -6.36 11.09 19.04
C LYS A 18 -7.87 11.06 18.77
N ALA A 19 -8.43 12.12 18.19
CA ALA A 19 -9.85 12.21 17.91
C ALA A 19 -10.27 11.53 16.59
N LEU A 20 -9.32 10.99 15.81
CA LEU A 20 -9.56 10.33 14.53
C LEU A 20 -9.65 8.80 14.71
N PRO A 21 -10.70 8.11 14.20
CA PRO A 21 -10.84 6.67 14.36
C PRO A 21 -9.90 5.86 13.44
N ASP A 22 -9.47 4.68 13.92
CA ASP A 22 -8.98 3.51 13.16
C ASP A 22 -7.74 3.65 12.26
N ALA A 23 -6.70 4.35 12.69
CA ALA A 23 -5.42 4.39 11.96
C ALA A 23 -4.17 4.46 12.87
N GLN A 24 -4.09 3.64 13.92
CA GLN A 24 -2.98 3.71 14.90
C GLN A 24 -1.59 3.57 14.24
N SER A 25 -1.43 2.73 13.22
CA SER A 25 -0.15 2.56 12.50
C SER A 25 0.21 3.76 11.62
N ALA A 26 -0.76 4.36 10.92
CA ALA A 26 -0.54 5.56 10.11
C ALA A 26 -0.28 6.80 10.99
N ILE A 27 -0.97 6.90 12.14
CA ILE A 27 -0.73 7.92 13.17
C ILE A 27 0.67 7.79 13.75
N ASP A 28 1.09 6.59 14.16
CA ASP A 28 2.42 6.35 14.74
C ASP A 28 3.54 6.60 13.71
N SER A 29 3.29 6.27 12.44
CA SER A 29 4.23 6.53 11.33
C SER A 29 4.33 8.02 11.00
N TRP A 30 3.21 8.73 10.99
CA TRP A 30 3.17 10.18 10.84
C TRP A 30 3.85 10.91 12.00
N LEU A 31 3.62 10.47 13.24
CA LEU A 31 4.29 11.02 14.43
C LEU A 31 5.80 10.79 14.38
N LYS A 32 6.27 9.61 13.94
CA LYS A 32 7.69 9.34 13.75
C LYS A 32 8.32 10.14 12.60
N ALA A 33 7.60 10.31 11.48
CA ALA A 33 8.06 11.14 10.38
C ALA A 33 8.16 12.61 10.83
N LEU A 34 7.19 13.09 11.60
CA LEU A 34 7.21 14.41 12.21
C LEU A 34 8.36 14.56 13.21
N ASP A 35 8.56 13.59 14.12
CA ASP A 35 9.68 13.57 15.06
C ASP A 35 11.02 13.54 14.33
N HIS A 36 11.19 12.73 13.28
CA HIS A 36 12.40 12.72 12.47
C HIS A 36 12.60 14.05 11.73
N MET A 37 11.54 14.70 11.24
CA MET A 37 11.62 16.05 10.66
C MET A 37 11.95 17.14 11.70
N LEU A 38 11.62 16.91 12.97
CA LEU A 38 11.93 17.80 14.09
C LEU A 38 13.35 17.57 14.66
N GLU A 39 13.81 16.32 14.70
CA GLU A 39 15.14 15.89 15.17
C GLU A 39 16.22 16.08 14.12
N ALA A 40 15.91 15.83 12.85
CA ALA A 40 16.77 16.27 11.75
C ALA A 40 16.75 17.80 11.73
N THR A 41 17.89 18.41 11.47
CA THR A 41 18.12 19.86 11.34
C THR A 41 17.31 20.56 10.22
N SER A 42 16.27 19.91 9.70
CA SER A 42 15.32 20.40 8.70
C SER A 42 14.27 21.34 9.30
N TYR A 43 13.90 21.25 10.59
CA TYR A 43 12.99 22.20 11.27
C TYR A 43 13.46 22.73 12.63
N GLY A 44 14.38 22.03 13.31
CA GLY A 44 14.77 22.35 14.70
C GLY A 44 15.65 23.60 14.88
N ASP A 45 16.31 24.10 13.83
CA ASP A 45 17.27 25.20 13.96
C ASP A 45 16.74 26.53 13.42
N ALA A 46 16.76 27.56 14.26
CA ALA A 46 16.54 28.95 13.82
C ALA A 46 17.64 29.36 12.81
N ARG A 47 17.32 29.31 11.51
CA ARG A 47 18.26 29.69 10.45
C ARG A 47 18.33 31.21 10.30
N ARG A 48 19.50 31.79 10.54
CA ARG A 48 19.75 33.23 10.32
C ARG A 48 20.32 33.45 8.92
N SER A 49 19.64 34.26 8.12
CA SER A 49 20.14 34.74 6.83
C SER A 49 20.18 36.26 6.82
N MET A 50 21.25 36.84 6.25
CA MET A 50 21.32 38.28 5.97
C MET A 50 20.62 38.66 4.66
N ASN A 51 20.14 37.66 3.90
CA ASN A 51 19.43 37.83 2.64
C ASN A 51 17.97 37.39 2.81
N ARG A 52 17.04 38.34 2.60
CA ARG A 52 15.61 38.11 2.73
C ARG A 52 15.06 37.11 1.71
N ASN A 53 15.63 37.06 0.50
CA ASN A 53 15.19 36.11 -0.52
C ASN A 53 15.55 34.68 -0.11
N ASP A 54 16.76 34.46 0.40
CA ASP A 54 17.20 33.14 0.87
C ASP A 54 16.33 32.64 2.05
N ALA A 55 15.96 33.55 2.97
CA ALA A 55 15.03 33.24 4.05
C ALA A 55 13.62 32.89 3.54
N THR A 56 13.14 33.57 2.48
CA THR A 56 11.82 33.34 1.88
C THR A 56 11.78 32.03 1.11
N THR A 57 12.82 31.72 0.33
CA THR A 57 12.97 30.44 -0.38
C THR A 57 13.01 29.28 0.61
N TYR A 58 13.79 29.42 1.69
CA TYR A 58 13.83 28.42 2.75
C TYR A 58 12.46 28.24 3.43
N TYR A 59 11.76 29.33 3.77
CA TYR A 59 10.41 29.27 4.33
C TYR A 59 9.41 28.58 3.39
N THR A 60 9.45 28.88 2.10
CA THR A 60 8.52 28.32 1.11
C THR A 60 8.77 26.81 0.91
N ALA A 61 10.05 26.40 0.87
CA ALA A 61 10.41 24.99 0.83
C ALA A 61 9.90 24.24 2.06
N LYS A 62 10.03 24.83 3.25
CA LYS A 62 9.49 24.26 4.48
C LYS A 62 7.96 24.17 4.46
N LEU A 63 7.28 25.23 4.06
CA LEU A 63 5.82 25.18 3.94
C LEU A 63 5.37 24.09 2.95
N ALA A 64 6.11 23.89 1.85
CA ALA A 64 5.86 22.79 0.91
C ALA A 64 6.08 21.41 1.56
N ASP A 65 7.17 21.20 2.31
CA ASP A 65 7.43 19.95 3.05
C ASP A 65 6.27 19.65 4.05
N LEU A 66 5.75 20.66 4.76
CA LEU A 66 4.62 20.50 5.70
C LEU A 66 3.31 20.19 4.98
N HIS A 67 3.02 20.87 3.87
CA HIS A 67 1.84 20.58 3.06
C HIS A 67 1.92 19.17 2.47
N GLN A 68 3.10 18.72 2.06
CA GLN A 68 3.31 17.35 1.60
C GLN A 68 3.06 16.36 2.73
N LEU A 69 3.56 16.61 3.94
CA LEU A 69 3.32 15.76 5.10
C LEU A 69 1.82 15.71 5.48
N GLU A 70 1.10 16.83 5.41
CA GLU A 70 -0.35 16.87 5.63
C GLU A 70 -1.12 16.12 4.53
N TYR A 71 -0.66 16.21 3.28
CA TYR A 71 -1.22 15.45 2.16
C TYR A 71 -0.98 13.95 2.34
N ASP A 72 0.26 13.53 2.56
CA ASP A 72 0.66 12.14 2.79
C ASP A 72 -0.16 11.52 3.93
N PHE A 73 -0.36 12.27 5.02
CA PHE A 73 -1.24 11.86 6.12
C PHE A 73 -2.70 11.68 5.68
N LYS A 74 -3.25 12.66 4.96
CA LYS A 74 -4.65 12.62 4.52
C LYS A 74 -4.94 11.48 3.57
N ILE A 75 -3.97 11.06 2.77
CA ILE A 75 -4.12 9.93 1.85
C ILE A 75 -3.75 8.59 2.48
N HIS A 76 -3.38 8.54 3.76
CA HIS A 76 -2.88 7.32 4.41
C HIS A 76 -1.62 6.72 3.76
N LYS A 77 -0.73 7.56 3.21
CA LYS A 77 0.52 7.11 2.60
C LYS A 77 1.33 6.29 3.60
N SER A 78 1.74 5.09 3.21
CA SER A 78 2.71 4.34 4.00
C SER A 78 4.06 5.03 3.92
N TYR A 79 4.62 5.37 5.08
CA TYR A 79 6.03 5.67 5.17
C TYR A 79 6.73 4.32 5.26
N ASN A 80 7.48 3.93 4.22
CA ASN A 80 8.24 2.68 4.05
C ASN A 80 9.04 2.23 5.30
N ILE A 81 8.33 1.80 6.34
CA ILE A 81 8.84 1.39 7.63
C ILE A 81 8.82 -0.12 7.64
N SER A 82 10.00 -0.72 7.65
CA SER A 82 10.18 -2.17 7.80
C SER A 82 10.73 -2.50 9.18
N ILE A 83 10.51 -3.74 9.64
CA ILE A 83 11.17 -4.28 10.83
C ILE A 83 12.16 -5.32 10.37
N GLN A 84 13.45 -4.98 10.45
CA GLN A 84 14.52 -5.93 10.15
C GLN A 84 14.81 -6.76 11.40
N THR A 85 14.73 -8.08 11.25
CA THR A 85 15.14 -9.00 12.31
C THR A 85 16.61 -9.36 12.12
N HIS A 86 17.44 -9.06 13.12
CA HIS A 86 18.86 -9.40 13.12
C HIS A 86 19.12 -10.50 14.14
N THR A 87 19.58 -11.65 13.66
CA THR A 87 19.96 -12.77 14.53
C THR A 87 21.47 -12.80 14.70
N THR A 88 21.93 -12.72 15.94
CA THR A 88 23.36 -12.81 16.31
C THR A 88 23.62 -14.07 17.14
N ALA A 89 24.89 -14.39 17.38
CA ALA A 89 25.27 -15.53 18.23
C ALA A 89 24.75 -15.44 19.68
N THR A 90 24.37 -14.24 20.15
CA THR A 90 23.90 -13.99 21.52
C THR A 90 22.38 -13.77 21.62
N GLY A 91 21.65 -13.81 20.50
CA GLY A 91 20.21 -13.59 20.45
C GLY A 91 19.79 -12.76 19.24
N SER A 92 18.48 -12.58 19.09
CA SER A 92 17.88 -11.75 18.04
C SER A 92 17.49 -10.37 18.58
N TYR A 93 17.62 -9.35 17.74
CA TYR A 93 17.05 -8.02 17.97
C TYR A 93 16.29 -7.55 16.73
N PHE A 94 15.36 -6.62 16.93
CA PHE A 94 14.52 -6.05 15.88
C PHE A 94 14.90 -4.59 15.68
N GLU A 95 15.12 -4.17 14.44
CA GLU A 95 15.42 -2.80 14.05
C GLU A 95 14.29 -2.25 13.21
N ILE A 96 13.76 -1.08 13.58
CA ILE A 96 12.77 -0.36 12.76
C ILE A 96 13.54 0.49 11.77
N VAL A 97 13.39 0.20 10.48
CA VAL A 97 14.10 0.90 9.39
C VAL A 97 13.10 1.73 8.60
N LEU A 98 13.32 3.05 8.58
CA LEU A 98 12.66 3.97 7.65
C LEU A 98 13.46 3.98 6.35
N THR A 99 12.94 3.31 5.33
CA THR A 99 13.58 3.27 4.02
C THR A 99 13.03 4.42 3.20
N GLN A 100 13.83 5.47 2.98
CA GLN A 100 13.57 6.40 1.88
C GLN A 100 13.95 5.69 0.58
N ASP A 101 13.19 4.66 0.21
CA ASP A 101 13.42 4.01 -1.08
C ASP A 101 12.87 4.93 -2.18
N GLU A 102 13.71 5.87 -2.60
CA GLU A 102 13.47 6.71 -3.78
C GLU A 102 13.60 5.92 -5.10
N SER A 103 13.97 4.63 -5.04
CA SER A 103 14.14 3.81 -6.24
C SER A 103 12.84 3.19 -6.75
N HIS A 104 11.76 3.26 -5.99
CA HIS A 104 10.43 2.87 -6.46
C HIS A 104 9.92 3.85 -7.52
N HIS A 105 10.29 3.61 -8.77
CA HIS A 105 9.77 4.34 -9.90
C HIS A 105 8.36 3.86 -10.17
N ALA A 106 7.38 4.50 -9.52
CA ALA A 106 5.97 4.26 -9.82
C ALA A 106 5.76 4.36 -11.35
N PRO A 107 5.10 3.37 -11.98
CA PRO A 107 4.84 3.43 -13.41
C PRO A 107 4.03 4.69 -13.75
N SER A 108 4.28 5.31 -14.91
CA SER A 108 3.47 6.43 -15.36
C SER A 108 2.00 6.02 -15.55
N PRO A 109 1.04 6.96 -15.52
CA PRO A 109 -0.36 6.63 -15.76
C PRO A 109 -0.60 5.81 -17.05
N GLN A 110 0.12 6.13 -18.14
CA GLN A 110 0.01 5.35 -19.38
C GLN A 110 0.59 3.94 -19.26
N GLN A 111 1.64 3.74 -18.45
CA GLN A 111 2.17 2.41 -18.17
C GLN A 111 1.18 1.60 -17.34
N LEU A 112 0.54 2.20 -16.35
CA LEU A 112 -0.50 1.55 -15.54
C LEU A 112 -1.68 1.09 -16.40
N ASP A 113 -2.20 1.96 -17.28
CA ASP A 113 -3.29 1.60 -18.21
C ASP A 113 -2.88 0.45 -19.15
N SER A 114 -1.61 0.42 -19.58
CA SER A 114 -1.06 -0.65 -20.43
C SER A 114 -0.92 -1.98 -19.66
N ILE A 115 -0.51 -1.93 -18.39
CA ILE A 115 -0.43 -3.09 -17.50
C ILE A 115 -1.82 -3.69 -17.32
N GLU A 116 -2.82 -2.86 -17.01
CA GLU A 116 -4.22 -3.29 -16.84
C GLU A 116 -4.75 -4.00 -18.09
N GLN A 117 -4.58 -3.40 -19.27
CA GLN A 117 -5.03 -4.00 -20.53
C GLN A 117 -4.36 -5.35 -20.80
N GLN A 118 -3.05 -5.45 -20.56
CA GLN A 118 -2.32 -6.69 -20.76
C GLN A 118 -2.81 -7.79 -19.80
N ILE A 119 -2.99 -7.48 -18.52
CA ILE A 119 -3.50 -8.43 -17.51
C ILE A 119 -4.95 -8.84 -17.79
N ALA A 120 -5.80 -7.89 -18.17
CA ALA A 120 -7.20 -8.17 -18.56
C ALA A 120 -7.27 -9.13 -19.75
N SER A 121 -6.34 -9.02 -20.69
CA SER A 121 -6.25 -9.92 -21.84
C SER A 121 -5.53 -11.24 -21.56
N PHE A 122 -4.85 -11.36 -20.40
CA PHE A 122 -4.01 -12.51 -20.09
C PHE A 122 -4.85 -13.79 -19.92
N GLN A 123 -4.50 -14.82 -20.70
CA GLN A 123 -5.11 -16.14 -20.65
C GLN A 123 -4.06 -17.13 -20.17
N GLY A 124 -4.14 -17.52 -18.90
CA GLY A 124 -3.22 -18.51 -18.33
C GLY A 124 -3.53 -19.93 -18.77
N GLN A 125 -2.52 -20.79 -18.71
CA GLN A 125 -2.63 -22.22 -18.94
C GLN A 125 -1.97 -22.98 -17.79
N THR A 126 -2.41 -24.22 -17.55
CA THR A 126 -1.74 -25.10 -16.60
C THR A 126 -0.37 -25.51 -17.12
N GLY A 127 0.63 -25.48 -16.25
CA GLY A 127 1.94 -26.07 -16.49
C GLY A 127 1.92 -27.60 -16.52
N GLN A 128 3.09 -28.21 -16.69
CA GLN A 128 3.24 -29.68 -16.76
C GLN A 128 2.84 -30.39 -15.45
N ASP A 129 2.91 -29.69 -14.32
CA ASP A 129 2.51 -30.15 -12.99
C ASP A 129 0.99 -30.00 -12.73
N GLY A 130 0.26 -29.50 -13.73
CA GLY A 130 -1.18 -29.24 -13.65
C GLY A 130 -1.56 -28.00 -12.86
N THR A 131 -0.59 -27.14 -12.50
CA THR A 131 -0.85 -25.90 -11.76
C THR A 131 -0.81 -24.66 -12.66
N TYR A 132 -1.42 -23.57 -12.21
CA TYR A 132 -1.32 -22.26 -12.84
C TYR A 132 -0.15 -21.43 -12.33
N LEU A 133 0.75 -21.99 -11.49
CA LEU A 133 1.87 -21.25 -10.87
C LEU A 133 2.72 -20.53 -11.92
N GLN A 134 3.14 -21.23 -12.97
CA GLN A 134 3.93 -20.62 -14.05
C GLN A 134 3.18 -19.49 -14.77
N SER A 135 1.87 -19.65 -14.99
CA SER A 135 1.04 -18.59 -15.59
C SER A 135 0.87 -17.41 -14.63
N GLY A 136 0.81 -17.66 -13.31
CA GLY A 136 0.79 -16.62 -12.29
C GLY A 136 2.04 -15.75 -12.33
N GLU A 137 3.23 -16.38 -12.34
CA GLU A 137 4.51 -15.64 -12.47
C GLU A 137 4.56 -14.81 -13.76
N GLN A 138 4.08 -15.35 -14.87
CA GLN A 138 4.00 -14.62 -16.14
C GLN A 138 3.08 -13.41 -16.03
N MET A 139 1.92 -13.55 -15.39
CA MET A 139 0.99 -12.45 -15.20
C MET A 139 1.56 -11.37 -14.27
N LEU A 140 2.20 -11.75 -13.16
CA LEU A 140 2.87 -10.82 -12.25
C LEU A 140 3.98 -10.03 -12.96
N SER A 141 4.74 -10.71 -13.84
CA SER A 141 5.82 -10.05 -14.58
C SER A 141 5.36 -8.94 -15.52
N ILE A 142 4.07 -8.92 -15.95
CA ILE A 142 3.49 -7.83 -16.74
C ILE A 142 3.54 -6.52 -15.95
N ALA A 143 3.27 -6.58 -14.65
CA ALA A 143 3.32 -5.45 -13.73
C ALA A 143 4.72 -5.21 -13.14
N GLY A 144 5.73 -5.98 -13.55
CA GLY A 144 7.06 -5.96 -12.94
C GLY A 144 7.12 -6.58 -11.55
N LEU A 145 6.11 -7.37 -11.18
CA LEU A 145 6.02 -8.07 -9.89
C LEU A 145 6.54 -9.51 -9.99
N HIS A 146 6.80 -10.11 -8.83
CA HIS A 146 7.11 -11.54 -8.70
C HIS A 146 6.41 -12.15 -7.48
N ALA A 147 6.23 -13.47 -7.46
CA ALA A 147 5.70 -14.14 -6.28
C ALA A 147 6.81 -14.49 -5.28
N ASP A 148 6.49 -14.34 -3.99
CA ASP A 148 7.27 -14.89 -2.88
C ASP A 148 6.39 -15.90 -2.13
N TYR A 149 6.88 -17.14 -2.02
CA TYR A 149 6.12 -18.23 -1.42
C TYR A 149 6.41 -18.40 0.10
N ASP A 150 7.28 -17.57 0.66
CA ASP A 150 7.48 -17.45 2.11
C ASP A 150 6.56 -16.36 2.69
N PHE A 151 5.27 -16.69 2.79
CA PHE A 151 4.23 -15.78 3.27
C PHE A 151 4.49 -15.23 4.69
N GLN A 152 5.17 -16.00 5.54
CA GLN A 152 5.50 -15.57 6.90
C GLN A 152 6.52 -14.44 6.91
N SER A 153 7.38 -14.35 5.89
CA SER A 153 8.37 -13.28 5.78
C SER A 153 7.76 -11.90 5.55
N MET A 154 6.51 -11.82 5.10
CA MET A 154 5.77 -10.56 4.87
C MET A 154 5.75 -9.67 6.13
N GLY A 155 5.63 -10.27 7.32
CA GLY A 155 5.58 -9.53 8.59
C GLY A 155 6.84 -8.70 8.89
N ASN A 156 7.98 -8.98 8.22
CA ASN A 156 9.17 -8.13 8.31
C ASN A 156 9.02 -6.81 7.52
N TYR A 157 8.14 -6.78 6.53
CA TYR A 157 7.93 -5.65 5.62
C TYR A 157 6.64 -4.88 5.93
N CYS A 158 5.58 -5.60 6.33
CA CYS A 158 4.29 -5.05 6.73
C CYS A 158 3.90 -5.58 8.12
N PRO A 159 4.48 -5.04 9.21
CA PRO A 159 4.34 -5.57 10.57
C PRO A 159 2.96 -5.39 11.19
N SER A 160 2.11 -4.51 10.63
CA SER A 160 0.69 -4.39 11.03
C SER A 160 -0.20 -5.46 10.41
N THR A 161 0.28 -6.16 9.39
CA THR A 161 -0.44 -7.22 8.70
C THR A 161 -0.02 -8.53 9.35
N GLU A 162 -0.84 -9.08 10.26
CA GLU A 162 -0.60 -10.45 10.73
C GLU A 162 -0.68 -11.38 9.52
N ALA A 163 0.28 -12.29 9.38
CA ALA A 163 0.25 -13.32 8.35
C ALA A 163 -0.96 -14.24 8.62
N ASP A 164 -2.12 -13.85 8.11
CA ASP A 164 -3.37 -14.54 8.35
C ASP A 164 -3.41 -15.83 7.53
N ARG A 165 -3.79 -16.93 8.18
CA ARG A 165 -4.02 -18.22 7.55
C ARG A 165 -5.18 -18.19 6.54
N TYR A 166 -6.03 -17.16 6.58
CA TYR A 166 -7.20 -17.01 5.72
C TYR A 166 -6.92 -16.25 4.42
N ALA A 167 -5.84 -15.47 4.35
CA ALA A 167 -5.42 -14.82 3.12
C ALA A 167 -4.69 -15.82 2.22
N PHE A 168 -5.13 -15.96 0.97
CA PHE A 168 -4.48 -16.83 0.00
C PHE A 168 -3.19 -16.22 -0.55
N ALA A 169 -3.21 -14.91 -0.80
CA ALA A 169 -2.07 -14.10 -1.18
C ALA A 169 -2.16 -12.73 -0.52
N ALA A 170 -1.11 -11.92 -0.63
CA ALA A 170 -1.10 -10.55 -0.11
C ALA A 170 -0.08 -9.67 -0.85
N PHE A 171 -0.50 -8.45 -1.19
CA PHE A 171 0.37 -7.34 -1.51
C PHE A 171 0.79 -6.58 -0.23
N CYS A 172 2.05 -6.15 -0.16
CA CYS A 172 2.59 -5.37 0.95
C CYS A 172 3.35 -4.15 0.41
N GLU A 173 2.92 -2.95 0.79
CA GLU A 173 3.55 -1.68 0.37
C GLU A 173 5.04 -1.62 0.75
N GLY A 174 5.42 -2.20 1.89
CA GLY A 174 6.81 -2.27 2.36
C GLY A 174 7.74 -3.16 1.52
N LYS A 175 7.19 -3.91 0.55
CA LYS A 175 7.92 -4.69 -0.45
C LYS A 175 7.10 -4.74 -1.75
N ALA A 176 6.89 -3.56 -2.34
CA ALA A 176 5.90 -3.35 -3.40
C ALA A 176 6.25 -3.97 -4.77
N ASP A 177 7.40 -4.64 -4.92
CA ASP A 177 7.74 -5.46 -6.09
C ASP A 177 7.35 -6.95 -5.94
N THR A 178 6.74 -7.33 -4.80
CA THR A 178 6.43 -8.71 -4.44
C THR A 178 4.95 -8.93 -4.12
N ILE A 179 4.39 -10.04 -4.61
CA ILE A 179 3.15 -10.63 -4.09
C ILE A 179 3.49 -11.86 -3.25
N PHE A 180 3.07 -11.88 -1.98
CA PHE A 180 3.28 -13.01 -1.10
C PHE A 180 2.17 -14.05 -1.31
N VAL A 181 2.52 -15.31 -1.55
CA VAL A 181 1.57 -16.41 -1.75
C VAL A 181 1.59 -17.35 -0.55
N ASN A 182 0.44 -17.55 0.07
CA ASN A 182 0.29 -18.37 1.26
C ASN A 182 0.21 -19.86 0.93
N THR A 183 1.37 -20.50 0.82
CA THR A 183 1.48 -21.96 0.61
C THR A 183 0.91 -22.79 1.76
N GLY A 184 0.70 -22.18 2.94
CA GLY A 184 0.08 -22.80 4.12
C GLY A 184 -1.45 -22.70 4.15
N HIS A 185 -2.08 -21.96 3.24
CA HIS A 185 -3.53 -21.84 3.16
C HIS A 185 -4.18 -23.20 2.86
N GLU A 186 -5.29 -23.55 3.53
CA GLU A 186 -5.90 -24.88 3.39
C GLU A 186 -6.36 -25.20 1.95
N ALA A 187 -6.80 -24.17 1.23
CA ALA A 187 -7.23 -24.29 -0.16
C ALA A 187 -6.07 -24.29 -1.17
N TYR A 188 -4.82 -24.05 -0.74
CA TYR A 188 -3.65 -23.95 -1.61
C TYR A 188 -3.54 -25.05 -2.67
N PRO A 189 -3.60 -26.36 -2.34
CA PRO A 189 -3.48 -27.41 -3.34
C PRO A 189 -4.60 -27.43 -4.40
N TYR A 190 -5.75 -26.81 -4.12
CA TYR A 190 -6.90 -26.77 -5.04
C TYR A 190 -6.90 -25.51 -5.88
N VAL A 191 -6.67 -24.34 -5.25
CA VAL A 191 -6.69 -23.04 -5.92
C VAL A 191 -5.62 -22.96 -7.00
N VAL A 192 -4.38 -23.38 -6.72
CA VAL A 192 -3.29 -23.35 -7.71
C VAL A 192 -3.53 -24.23 -8.93
N ARG A 193 -4.54 -25.11 -8.92
CA ARG A 193 -4.92 -25.97 -10.06
C ARG A 193 -6.16 -25.49 -10.80
N SER A 194 -6.72 -24.35 -10.41
CA SER A 194 -7.87 -23.74 -11.08
C SER A 194 -7.54 -22.31 -11.51
N THR A 195 -8.38 -21.75 -12.37
CA THR A 195 -8.26 -20.34 -12.78
C THR A 195 -8.46 -19.36 -11.63
N GLN A 196 -9.01 -19.83 -10.49
CA GLN A 196 -9.12 -19.01 -9.28
C GLN A 196 -7.77 -18.45 -8.86
N TYR A 197 -6.68 -19.21 -8.97
CA TYR A 197 -5.35 -18.69 -8.65
C TYR A 197 -5.00 -17.40 -9.40
N LEU A 198 -5.39 -17.30 -10.67
CA LEU A 198 -5.17 -16.08 -11.45
C LEU A 198 -6.10 -14.94 -11.02
N ASP A 199 -7.31 -15.25 -10.57
CA ASP A 199 -8.23 -14.24 -10.02
C ASP A 199 -7.73 -13.69 -8.68
N GLU A 200 -7.20 -14.54 -7.78
CA GLU A 200 -6.56 -14.11 -6.53
C GLU A 200 -5.32 -13.23 -6.82
N LEU A 201 -4.49 -13.59 -7.79
CA LEU A 201 -3.36 -12.74 -8.17
C LEU A 201 -3.80 -11.41 -8.80
N ARG A 202 -4.89 -11.38 -9.57
CA ARG A 202 -5.45 -10.11 -10.07
C ARG A 202 -5.93 -9.22 -8.93
N HIS A 203 -6.50 -9.80 -7.88
CA HIS A 203 -6.83 -9.06 -6.67
C HIS A 203 -5.57 -8.40 -6.08
N GLU A 204 -4.49 -9.13 -5.88
CA GLU A 204 -3.25 -8.55 -5.32
C GLU A 204 -2.58 -7.53 -6.25
N ILE A 205 -2.64 -7.75 -7.57
CA ILE A 205 -2.18 -6.76 -8.54
C ILE A 205 -3.04 -5.49 -8.48
N ALA A 206 -4.34 -5.60 -8.19
CA ALA A 206 -5.19 -4.43 -8.00
C ALA A 206 -4.75 -3.59 -6.79
N HIS A 207 -4.37 -4.21 -5.66
CA HIS A 207 -3.76 -3.49 -4.54
C HIS A 207 -2.50 -2.73 -4.97
N TYR A 208 -1.61 -3.37 -5.74
CA TYR A 208 -0.41 -2.73 -6.30
C TYR A 208 -0.73 -1.55 -7.23
N LEU A 209 -1.73 -1.69 -8.11
CA LEU A 209 -2.10 -0.62 -9.04
C LEU A 209 -2.77 0.55 -8.34
N VAL A 210 -3.63 0.28 -7.34
CA VAL A 210 -4.18 1.31 -6.47
C VAL A 210 -3.05 2.02 -5.74
N TYR A 211 -2.12 1.29 -5.14
CA TYR A 211 -0.92 1.86 -4.51
C TYR A 211 -0.11 2.74 -5.48
N SER A 212 0.10 2.28 -6.71
CA SER A 212 0.85 3.03 -7.72
C SER A 212 0.13 4.32 -8.17
N ARG A 213 -1.21 4.37 -8.09
CA ARG A 213 -2.01 5.56 -8.43
C ARG A 213 -2.23 6.50 -7.25
N CYS A 214 -2.34 5.94 -6.06
CA CYS A 214 -2.83 6.62 -4.85
C CYS A 214 -1.77 6.80 -3.77
N GLU A 215 -0.57 6.25 -3.95
CA GLU A 215 0.51 6.20 -2.95
C GLU A 215 0.12 5.45 -1.65
N THR A 216 -0.98 4.70 -1.68
CA THR A 216 -1.47 3.77 -0.66
C THR A 216 -2.36 2.72 -1.33
N SER A 217 -2.35 1.48 -0.84
CA SER A 217 -3.32 0.45 -1.22
C SER A 217 -4.65 0.59 -0.49
N VAL A 218 -4.76 1.51 0.48
CA VAL A 218 -5.95 1.72 1.34
C VAL A 218 -6.43 3.19 1.27
N PRO A 219 -6.71 3.72 0.06
CA PRO A 219 -7.08 5.11 -0.11
C PRO A 219 -8.36 5.44 0.70
N PRO A 220 -8.46 6.65 1.29
CA PRO A 220 -9.60 7.08 2.13
C PRO A 220 -10.86 7.38 1.31
N LEU A 221 -11.35 6.38 0.59
CA LEU A 221 -12.54 6.45 -0.27
C LEU A 221 -13.84 6.06 0.48
N ARG A 222 -13.75 5.88 1.80
CA ARG A 222 -14.88 5.60 2.72
C ARG A 222 -15.70 4.36 2.34
N VAL A 223 -15.01 3.32 1.87
CA VAL A 223 -15.56 1.99 1.57
C VAL A 223 -14.63 0.91 2.14
N GLU A 224 -15.10 -0.34 2.18
CA GLU A 224 -14.25 -1.49 2.50
C GLU A 224 -13.17 -1.67 1.42
N ASN A 225 -11.91 -1.74 1.86
CA ASN A 225 -10.76 -1.76 0.97
C ASN A 225 -10.72 -3.01 0.10
N GLU A 226 -10.91 -4.18 0.70
CA GLU A 226 -10.89 -5.46 0.00
C GLU A 226 -12.02 -5.57 -1.03
N GLY A 227 -13.20 -5.04 -0.72
CA GLY A 227 -14.32 -4.93 -1.65
C GLY A 227 -14.02 -3.98 -2.82
N MET A 228 -13.35 -2.86 -2.58
CA MET A 228 -12.87 -1.95 -3.63
C MET A 228 -11.82 -2.63 -4.52
N THR A 229 -10.86 -3.34 -3.93
CA THR A 229 -9.82 -4.07 -4.67
C THR A 229 -10.43 -5.18 -5.53
N ASN A 230 -11.41 -5.93 -5.00
CA ASN A 230 -12.19 -6.89 -5.79
C ASN A 230 -12.91 -6.21 -6.96
N SER A 231 -13.58 -5.07 -6.72
CA SER A 231 -14.22 -4.29 -7.78
C SER A 231 -13.20 -3.87 -8.85
N TYR A 232 -12.02 -3.39 -8.47
CA TYR A 232 -10.95 -3.01 -9.38
C TYR A 232 -10.46 -4.19 -10.22
N ALA A 233 -10.17 -5.33 -9.60
CA ALA A 233 -9.71 -6.53 -10.26
C ALA A 233 -10.72 -7.04 -11.31
N VAL A 234 -12.02 -6.99 -10.99
CA VAL A 234 -13.08 -7.36 -11.94
C VAL A 234 -13.21 -6.34 -13.08
N MET A 235 -13.23 -5.05 -12.75
CA MET A 235 -13.50 -3.99 -13.72
C MET A 235 -12.34 -3.76 -14.71
N TYR A 236 -11.09 -3.88 -14.24
CA TYR A 236 -9.92 -3.44 -15.00
C TYR A 236 -8.92 -4.55 -15.29
N LEU A 237 -8.92 -5.65 -14.54
CA LEU A 237 -7.93 -6.73 -14.67
C LEU A 237 -8.52 -8.04 -15.21
N GLY A 238 -9.83 -8.08 -15.47
CA GLY A 238 -10.51 -9.24 -16.04
C GLY A 238 -10.67 -10.41 -15.06
N ALA A 239 -10.66 -10.15 -13.75
CA ALA A 239 -10.94 -11.18 -12.76
C ALA A 239 -12.39 -11.64 -12.84
N ASN A 240 -12.63 -12.92 -12.54
CA ASN A 240 -13.98 -13.45 -12.48
C ASN A 240 -14.71 -12.98 -11.22
N ARG A 241 -15.84 -12.28 -11.41
CA ARG A 241 -16.65 -11.73 -10.31
C ARG A 241 -17.19 -12.81 -9.36
N ASP A 242 -17.59 -13.96 -9.88
CA ASP A 242 -18.16 -15.04 -9.07
C ASP A 242 -17.08 -15.72 -8.21
N THR A 243 -15.87 -15.86 -8.76
CA THR A 243 -14.70 -16.35 -7.99
C THR A 243 -14.46 -15.46 -6.77
N LEU A 244 -14.29 -14.15 -6.97
CA LEU A 244 -13.95 -13.22 -5.88
C LEU A 244 -15.12 -12.98 -4.91
N ASN A 245 -16.37 -13.04 -5.39
CA ASN A 245 -17.55 -12.97 -4.52
C ASN A 245 -17.73 -14.19 -3.62
N SER A 246 -17.17 -15.36 -3.97
CA SER A 246 -17.28 -16.55 -3.14
C SER A 246 -16.66 -16.34 -1.75
N THR A 247 -15.57 -15.57 -1.68
CA THR A 247 -14.95 -15.09 -0.44
C THR A 247 -15.84 -14.07 0.26
N GLY A 248 -16.43 -13.11 -0.49
CA GLY A 248 -17.34 -12.08 0.02
C GLY A 248 -18.59 -12.60 0.75
N ALA A 249 -19.04 -13.82 0.45
CA ALA A 249 -20.14 -14.46 1.16
C ALA A 249 -19.77 -14.86 2.60
N SER A 250 -18.49 -15.13 2.86
CA SER A 250 -17.97 -15.52 4.18
C SER A 250 -17.33 -14.33 4.90
N PHE A 251 -16.85 -13.34 4.15
CA PHE A 251 -16.11 -12.17 4.63
C PHE A 251 -16.70 -10.89 4.00
N PRO A 252 -17.64 -10.19 4.67
CA PRO A 252 -18.35 -9.04 4.11
C PRO A 252 -17.45 -7.90 3.61
N GLU A 253 -16.25 -7.75 4.17
CA GLU A 253 -15.23 -6.78 3.77
C GLU A 253 -14.76 -6.98 2.30
N TYR A 254 -14.87 -8.20 1.76
CA TYR A 254 -14.57 -8.51 0.35
C TYR A 254 -15.76 -8.28 -0.60
N ALA A 255 -16.93 -7.91 -0.09
CA ALA A 255 -18.14 -7.83 -0.91
C ALA A 255 -18.12 -6.63 -1.87
N MET A 256 -18.26 -6.91 -3.17
CA MET A 256 -18.39 -5.88 -4.20
C MET A 256 -19.82 -5.32 -4.25
N ASN A 257 -19.94 -4.00 -4.20
CA ASN A 257 -21.21 -3.27 -4.34
C ASN A 257 -21.02 -1.97 -5.13
N ALA A 258 -22.09 -1.21 -5.35
CA ALA A 258 -22.03 0.01 -6.16
C ALA A 258 -21.08 1.08 -5.59
N GLN A 259 -20.89 1.13 -4.26
CA GLN A 259 -19.97 2.07 -3.62
C GLN A 259 -18.52 1.64 -3.84
N THR A 260 -18.21 0.35 -3.70
CA THR A 260 -16.86 -0.18 -3.97
C THR A 260 -16.51 -0.08 -5.45
N ASP A 261 -17.47 -0.31 -6.36
CA ASP A 261 -17.29 -0.13 -7.80
C ASP A 261 -16.97 1.36 -8.15
N GLN A 262 -17.66 2.30 -7.49
CA GLN A 262 -17.38 3.73 -7.66
C GLN A 262 -16.02 4.13 -7.08
N ALA A 263 -15.63 3.58 -5.93
CA ALA A 263 -14.32 3.81 -5.33
C ALA A 263 -13.20 3.27 -6.23
N ALA A 264 -13.37 2.06 -6.78
CA ALA A 264 -12.42 1.48 -7.73
C ALA A 264 -12.24 2.36 -8.98
N ALA A 265 -13.35 2.90 -9.52
CA ALA A 265 -13.28 3.85 -10.64
C ALA A 265 -12.57 5.16 -10.27
N SER A 266 -12.75 5.64 -9.05
CA SER A 266 -12.08 6.85 -8.54
C SER A 266 -10.57 6.61 -8.40
N ALA A 267 -10.17 5.48 -7.81
CA ALA A 267 -8.77 5.07 -7.70
C ALA A 267 -8.11 4.88 -9.07
N HIS A 268 -8.77 4.21 -10.02
CA HIS A 268 -8.29 4.07 -11.40
C HIS A 268 -8.06 5.45 -12.07
N ALA A 269 -8.94 6.43 -11.81
CA ALA A 269 -8.79 7.79 -12.29
C ALA A 269 -7.75 8.64 -11.53
N GLY A 270 -7.08 8.09 -10.51
CA GLY A 270 -6.14 8.82 -9.65
C GLY A 270 -6.82 9.78 -8.67
N THR A 271 -8.13 9.63 -8.45
CA THR A 271 -8.90 10.40 -7.46
C THR A 271 -9.05 9.56 -6.18
N CYS A 272 -8.09 9.68 -5.29
CA CYS A 272 -7.88 8.74 -4.18
C CYS A 272 -8.40 9.23 -2.82
N VAL A 273 -9.12 10.35 -2.78
CA VAL A 273 -9.66 10.94 -1.54
C VAL A 273 -11.08 11.43 -1.81
N VAL A 274 -11.96 11.27 -0.82
CA VAL A 274 -13.28 11.91 -0.81
C VAL A 274 -13.22 13.10 0.16
N ASP A 275 -13.33 14.31 -0.39
CA ASP A 275 -13.46 15.56 0.38
C ASP A 275 -14.62 15.50 1.41
#